data_AF-A0A8H7AJL2-F1
#
_entry.id   AF-A0A8H7AJL2-F1
#
_cell.length_a   1.000
_cell.length_b   1.000
_cell.length_c   1.000
_cell.angle_alpha   90.00
_cell.angle_beta   90.00
_cell.angle_gamma   90.00
#
_symmetry.space_group_name_H-M   'P 1'
#
loop_
_entity.id
_entity.type
_entity.pdbx_description
1 polymer ?
#
loop_
_entity_poly.entity_id
_entity_poly.type
_entity_poly.pdbx_seq_one_letter_code
_entity_poly.pdbx_strand_id
1 'polypeptide(L)' 'MLLAKDVEVNAQGGDYGNALQTASIRGHEKVVEMLLAKGGEVNAQGGRYGDALSAASSGGHKKVVEMLQEHQL' A
#
# COMPACT_ATOMS: atom_id res chain seq x y z
N MET A 1 -12.60 0.36 -12.31
CA MET A 1 -11.54 1.17 -11.70
C MET A 1 -12.18 2.47 -11.23
N LEU A 2 -12.55 2.57 -9.95
CA LEU A 2 -13.26 3.72 -9.38
C LEU A 2 -12.32 4.44 -8.40
N LEU A 3 -11.34 5.15 -8.93
CA LEU A 3 -10.65 6.21 -8.18
C LEU A 3 -11.09 7.53 -8.81
N ALA A 4 -12.26 7.99 -8.39
CA ALA A 4 -12.74 9.33 -8.70
C ALA A 4 -11.81 10.37 -8.05
N LYS A 5 -11.92 11.63 -8.51
CA LYS A 5 -10.98 12.73 -8.26
C LYS A 5 -10.74 13.11 -6.78
N ASP A 6 -11.47 12.55 -5.83
CA ASP A 6 -11.39 12.90 -4.41
C ASP A 6 -11.39 11.67 -3.47
N VAL A 7 -10.85 10.53 -3.92
CA VAL A 7 -10.65 9.38 -3.02
C VAL A 7 -9.50 9.69 -2.05
N GLU A 8 -9.79 9.64 -0.76
CA GLU A 8 -8.79 9.66 0.31
C GLU A 8 -7.96 8.36 0.24
N VAL A 9 -6.87 8.39 -0.52
CA VAL A 9 -6.01 7.22 -0.83
C VAL A 9 -5.43 6.56 0.42
N ASN A 10 -5.27 7.34 1.49
CA ASN A 10 -4.70 6.91 2.77
C ASN A 10 -5.77 6.54 3.81
N ALA A 11 -7.05 6.57 3.45
CA ALA A 11 -8.15 6.23 4.35
C ALA A 11 -7.89 4.87 5.01
N GLN A 12 -7.91 4.88 6.35
CA GLN A 12 -7.70 3.68 7.15
C GLN A 12 -9.04 2.97 7.35
N GLY A 13 -9.03 1.64 7.24
CA GLY A 13 -10.23 0.84 7.47
C GLY A 13 -9.97 -0.65 7.63
N GLY A 14 -10.62 -1.25 8.63
CA GLY A 14 -10.57 -2.68 8.90
C GLY A 14 -9.20 -3.21 9.34
N ASP A 15 -9.08 -4.53 9.39
CA ASP A 15 -7.92 -5.22 9.98
C ASP A 15 -6.61 -5.06 9.20
N TYR A 16 -6.68 -4.66 7.93
CA TYR A 16 -5.53 -4.57 7.03
C TYR A 16 -5.01 -3.14 6.81
N GLY A 17 -5.55 -2.15 7.51
CA GLY A 17 -5.08 -0.77 7.43
C GLY A 17 -5.69 -0.02 6.24
N ASN A 18 -4.87 0.51 5.34
CA ASN A 18 -5.36 1.24 4.16
C ASN A 18 -5.31 0.37 2.88
N ALA A 19 -5.73 0.96 1.76
CA ALA A 19 -5.71 0.29 0.46
C ALA A 19 -4.31 -0.16 0.04
N LEU A 20 -3.28 0.64 0.32
CA LEU A 20 -1.89 0.34 -0.04
C LEU A 20 -1.38 -0.87 0.75
N GLN A 21 -1.62 -0.93 2.06
CA GLN A 21 -1.27 -2.08 2.90
C GLN A 21 -1.95 -3.37 2.43
N THR A 22 -3.23 -3.29 2.08
CA THR A 22 -4.00 -4.44 1.58
C THR A 22 -3.47 -4.94 0.23
N ALA A 23 -3.18 -4.02 -0.70
CA ALA A 23 -2.58 -4.36 -1.98
C ALA A 23 -1.17 -4.98 -1.79
N SER A 24 -0.42 -4.47 -0.82
CA SER A 24 0.93 -4.94 -0.51
C SER A 24 0.97 -6.37 0.03
N ILE A 25 0.15 -6.72 1.03
CA ILE A 25 0.11 -8.11 1.56
C ILE A 25 -0.37 -9.12 0.50
N ARG A 26 -1.16 -8.68 -0.48
CA ARG A 26 -1.65 -9.52 -1.59
C ARG A 26 -0.71 -9.56 -2.81
N GLY A 27 0.34 -8.75 -2.84
CA GLY A 27 1.28 -8.70 -3.96
C GLY A 27 0.68 -8.08 -5.23
N HIS A 28 -0.30 -7.19 -5.11
CA HIS A 28 -1.00 -6.60 -6.25
C HIS A 28 -0.20 -5.44 -6.86
N GLU A 29 0.87 -5.75 -7.58
CA GLU A 29 1.85 -4.79 -8.13
C GLU A 29 1.20 -3.58 -8.81
N LYS A 30 0.29 -3.80 -9.77
CA LYS A 30 -0.38 -2.71 -10.51
C LYS A 30 -1.26 -1.82 -9.63
N VAL A 31 -1.80 -2.38 -8.55
CA VAL A 31 -2.62 -1.61 -7.60
C VAL A 31 -1.72 -0.79 -6.68
N VAL A 32 -0.60 -1.37 -6.24
CA VAL A 32 0.43 -0.66 -5.46
C VAL A 32 0.96 0.53 -6.25
N GLU A 33 1.39 0.33 -7.50
CA GLU A 33 1.89 1.39 -8.38
C GLU A 33 0.85 2.53 -8.54
N MET A 34 -0.41 2.18 -8.78
CA MET A 34 -1.50 3.15 -8.91
C MET A 34 -1.72 3.96 -7.63
N LEU A 35 -1.71 3.32 -6.47
CA LEU A 35 -1.93 3.97 -5.18
C LEU A 35 -0.76 4.90 -4.84
N LEU A 36 0.48 4.47 -5.10
CA LEU A 36 1.67 5.31 -4.94
C LEU A 36 1.63 6.54 -5.85
N ALA A 37 1.29 6.37 -7.13
CA ALA A 37 1.12 7.48 -8.07
C ALA A 37 0.00 8.47 -7.68
N LYS A 38 -0.89 8.07 -6.75
CA LYS A 38 -1.96 8.90 -6.19
C LYS A 38 -1.63 9.50 -4.82
N GLY A 39 -0.41 9.35 -4.32
CA GLY A 39 0.02 9.89 -3.03
C GLY A 39 -0.21 8.91 -1.86
N GLY A 40 -0.27 7.61 -2.14
CA GLY A 40 -0.32 6.58 -1.12
C GLY A 40 0.87 6.67 -0.16
N GLU A 41 0.59 6.84 1.12
CA GLU A 41 1.60 6.94 2.17
C GLU A 41 2.16 5.55 2.51
N VAL A 42 3.40 5.29 2.06
CA VAL A 42 4.11 4.03 2.34
C VAL A 42 4.23 3.77 3.85
N ASN A 43 4.44 4.83 4.63
CA ASN A 43 4.69 4.79 6.06
C ASN A 43 3.41 4.92 6.92
N ALA A 44 2.24 5.01 6.31
CA ALA A 44 0.99 5.12 7.04
C ALA A 44 0.82 3.91 7.98
N GLN A 45 0.76 4.21 9.29
CA GLN A 45 0.69 3.19 10.34
C GLN A 45 -0.74 2.72 10.56
N GLY A 46 -0.98 1.42 10.52
CA GLY A 46 -2.29 0.83 10.76
C GLY A 46 -2.34 -0.65 10.40
N GLY A 47 -3.51 -1.25 10.59
CA GLY A 47 -3.74 -2.65 10.27
C GLY A 47 -2.84 -3.62 11.05
N ARG A 48 -2.95 -4.90 10.70
CA ARG A 48 -2.21 -6.00 11.32
C ARG A 48 -0.69 -5.91 11.13
N TYR A 49 -0.24 -5.32 10.04
CA TYR A 49 1.16 -5.37 9.60
C TYR A 49 1.94 -4.08 9.88
N GLY A 50 1.29 -3.04 10.43
CA GLY A 50 1.92 -1.76 10.69
C GLY A 50 1.93 -0.85 9.46
N ASP A 51 2.64 -1.23 8.39
CA ASP A 51 2.72 -0.42 7.17
C ASP A 51 2.75 -1.26 5.89
N ALA A 52 2.79 -0.59 4.74
CA ALA A 52 2.74 -1.24 3.43
C ALA A 52 3.99 -2.10 3.16
N LEU A 53 5.16 -1.67 3.65
CA LEU A 53 6.43 -2.35 3.45
C LEU A 53 6.48 -3.65 4.26
N SER A 54 6.03 -3.60 5.51
CA SER A 54 5.92 -4.72 6.44
C SER A 54 4.86 -5.71 5.96
N ALA A 55 3.75 -5.22 5.40
CA ALA A 55 2.73 -6.05 4.74
C ALA A 55 3.30 -6.82 3.53
N ALA A 56 4.01 -6.14 2.62
CA ALA A 56 4.63 -6.77 1.46
C ALA A 56 5.69 -7.81 1.85
N SER A 57 6.52 -7.46 2.86
CA SER A 57 7.55 -8.35 3.41
C SER A 57 6.95 -9.60 4.04
N SER A 58 5.88 -9.45 4.82
CA SER A 58 5.14 -10.56 5.45
C SER A 58 4.52 -11.49 4.40
N GLY A 59 4.10 -10.95 3.25
CA GLY A 59 3.56 -11.72 2.12
C GLY A 59 4.62 -12.33 1.19
N GLY A 60 5.90 -11.98 1.36
CA GLY A 60 6.99 -12.45 0.49
C GLY A 60 7.06 -11.77 -0.88
N HIS A 61 6.40 -10.62 -1.06
CA HIS A 61 6.24 -9.95 -2.37
C HIS A 61 7.42 -9.03 -2.68
N LYS A 62 8.57 -9.61 -3.06
CA LYS A 62 9.83 -8.88 -3.30
C LYS A 62 9.69 -7.65 -4.20
N LYS A 63 8.98 -7.78 -5.32
CA LYS A 63 8.82 -6.66 -6.27
C LYS A 63 7.99 -5.51 -5.69
N VAL A 64 7.02 -5.82 -4.83
CA VAL A 64 6.27 -4.80 -4.08
C VAL A 64 7.17 -4.11 -3.04
N VAL A 65 8.04 -4.86 -2.35
CA VAL A 65 9.03 -4.28 -1.43
C VAL A 65 9.93 -3.29 -2.15
N GLU A 66 10.46 -3.65 -3.31
CA GLU A 66 11.29 -2.77 -4.16
C GLU A 66 10.54 -1.50 -4.54
N MET A 67 9.31 -1.61 -5.08
CA MET A 67 8.49 -0.44 -5.44
C MET A 67 8.24 0.50 -4.27
N LEU A 68 7.96 -0.03 -3.07
CA LEU A 68 7.70 0.78 -1.89
C LEU A 68 8.96 1.49 -1.39
N GLN A 69 10.13 0.84 -1.46
CA GLN A 69 11.42 1.44 -1.08
C GLN A 69 11.81 2.59 -2.01
N GLU A 70 11.56 2.45 -3.32
CA GLU A 70 11.82 3.52 -4.30
C GLU A 70 10.96 4.77 -4.07
N HIS A 71 9.75 4.61 -3.51
CA HIS A 71 8.83 5.71 -3.21
C HIS A 71 9.01 6.30 -1.80
N GLN A 72 10.04 5.89 -1.06
CA GLN A 72 10.40 6.46 0.26
C GLN A 72 11.59 7.44 0.20
N LEU A 73 12.20 7.66 -0.98
CA LEU A 73 13.30 8.60 -1.22
C LEU A 73 12.78 9.94 -1.76
#